data_AF-A0A5S5C8V4-F1
#
_entry.id   AF-A0A5S5C8V4-F1
#
_cell.length_a   1.000
_cell.length_b   1.000
_cell.length_c   1.000
_cell.angle_alpha   90.00
_cell.angle_beta   90.00
_cell.angle_gamma   90.00
#
_symmetry.space_group_name_H-M   'P 1'
#
loop_
_entity.id
_entity.type
_entity.pdbx_description
1 polymer ?
#
loop_
_entity_poly.entity_id
_entity_poly.type
_entity_poly.pdbx_seq_one_letter_code
_entity_poly.pdbx_strand_id
1 'polypeptide(L)'
;MHKQSFFNGLLGDKRPLLGVEISQIFANLQFNTLKAVLLVGFAQVADSQQIRDYFLRGKNINHKQNRDLLNVLSKEDLPATIPPQYTITTSTVSPFSDKLMLFFVTSLSSAKARNFGDSIAVSPRHDLSVTYAKLFAETGNYAEDGGNIMIENGWMEQPPHAPDRHKLAVKT
;
A
#
# COMPACT_ATOMS: atom_id res chain seq x y z
N MET A 1 23.46 -14.73 20.09
CA MET A 1 22.51 -15.42 19.20
C MET A 1 23.30 -16.43 18.38
N HIS A 2 23.01 -17.72 18.48
CA HIS A 2 23.72 -18.77 17.74
C HIS A 2 22.72 -19.78 17.18
N LYS A 3 22.27 -19.58 15.93
CA LYS A 3 21.71 -20.59 15.00
C LYS A 3 21.14 -19.89 13.76
N GLN A 4 21.21 -20.57 12.61
CA GLN A 4 20.55 -20.19 11.34
C GLN A 4 19.01 -20.04 11.48
N SER A 5 18.41 -20.53 12.58
CA SER A 5 16.96 -20.48 12.82
C SER A 5 16.41 -19.10 13.15
N PHE A 6 17.25 -18.08 13.36
CA PHE A 6 16.78 -16.72 13.69
C PHE A 6 15.92 -16.09 12.58
N PHE A 7 16.21 -16.41 11.33
CA PHE A 7 15.50 -15.90 10.16
C PHE A 7 14.33 -16.83 9.72
N ASN A 8 14.21 -18.01 10.35
CA ASN A 8 13.16 -18.97 10.00
C ASN A 8 11.76 -18.36 10.20
N GLY A 9 10.81 -18.85 9.42
CA GLY A 9 9.41 -18.43 9.45
C GLY A 9 8.53 -19.23 8.50
N LEU A 10 9.12 -19.86 7.48
CA LEU A 10 8.42 -20.70 6.51
C LEU A 10 8.41 -22.19 6.87
N LEU A 11 9.53 -22.72 7.38
CA LEU A 11 9.70 -24.12 7.78
C LEU A 11 10.53 -24.18 9.07
N GLY A 12 10.27 -25.20 9.90
CA GLY A 12 10.96 -25.44 11.17
C GLY A 12 10.54 -24.50 12.29
N ASP A 13 11.34 -24.45 13.35
CA ASP A 13 11.05 -23.62 14.53
C ASP A 13 11.01 -22.14 14.17
N LYS A 14 9.92 -21.49 14.58
CA LYS A 14 9.67 -20.07 14.38
C LYS A 14 9.87 -19.34 15.71
N ARG A 15 10.77 -18.37 15.73
CA ARG A 15 10.95 -17.51 16.91
C ARG A 15 9.77 -16.53 17.08
N PRO A 16 9.51 -16.06 18.31
CA PRO A 16 8.60 -14.95 18.55
C PRO A 16 8.99 -13.72 17.74
N LEU A 17 8.00 -12.86 17.46
CA LEU A 17 8.21 -11.57 16.82
C LEU A 17 9.18 -10.69 17.62
N LEU A 18 10.05 -9.95 16.91
CA LEU A 18 10.85 -8.88 17.50
C LEU A 18 9.98 -7.65 17.74
N GLY A 19 10.35 -6.82 18.72
CA GLY A 19 9.67 -5.54 18.96
C GLY A 19 9.57 -4.67 17.71
N VAL A 20 10.64 -4.61 16.89
CA VAL A 20 10.62 -3.88 15.62
C VAL A 20 9.63 -4.45 14.60
N GLU A 21 9.47 -5.78 14.54
CA GLU A 21 8.51 -6.43 13.64
C GLU A 21 7.08 -6.12 14.08
N ILE A 22 6.81 -6.17 15.39
CA ILE A 22 5.52 -5.78 15.98
C ILE A 22 5.22 -4.31 15.64
N SER A 23 6.17 -3.40 15.87
CA SER A 23 6.01 -1.99 15.55
C SER A 23 5.72 -1.75 14.07
N GLN A 24 6.40 -2.45 13.16
CA GLN A 24 6.12 -2.36 11.73
C GLN A 24 4.72 -2.86 11.37
N ILE A 25 4.28 -3.99 11.94
CA ILE A 25 2.92 -4.49 11.72
C ILE A 25 1.88 -3.46 12.17
N PHE A 26 2.03 -2.90 13.37
CA PHE A 26 1.11 -1.88 13.89
C PHE A 26 1.09 -0.59 13.05
N ALA A 27 2.27 -0.09 12.64
CA ALA A 27 2.34 1.08 11.78
C ALA A 27 1.63 0.82 10.44
N ASN A 28 1.87 -0.34 9.82
CA ASN A 28 1.21 -0.73 8.59
C ASN A 28 -0.32 -0.79 8.73
N LEU A 29 -0.82 -1.38 9.83
CA LEU A 29 -2.23 -1.43 10.18
C LEU A 29 -2.86 -0.04 10.30
N GLN A 30 -2.19 0.88 11.00
CA GLN A 30 -2.65 2.27 11.14
C GLN A 30 -2.73 2.98 9.78
N PHE A 31 -1.66 2.90 8.98
CA PHE A 31 -1.63 3.52 7.65
C PHE A 31 -2.75 3.00 6.74
N ASN A 32 -2.94 1.69 6.68
CA ASN A 32 -3.97 1.07 5.86
C ASN A 32 -5.38 1.46 6.31
N THR A 33 -5.60 1.59 7.62
CA THR A 33 -6.88 2.01 8.17
C THR A 33 -7.19 3.46 7.83
N LEU A 34 -6.22 4.36 8.02
CA LEU A 34 -6.35 5.77 7.61
C LEU A 34 -6.60 5.90 6.11
N LYS A 35 -5.86 5.14 5.29
CA LYS A 35 -6.05 5.14 3.84
C LYS A 35 -7.42 4.59 3.44
N ALA A 36 -7.91 3.53 4.06
CA ALA A 36 -9.25 3.00 3.78
C ALA A 36 -10.34 4.03 4.07
N VAL A 37 -10.22 4.77 5.18
CA VAL A 37 -11.15 5.85 5.54
C VAL A 37 -11.11 6.99 4.53
N LEU A 38 -9.91 7.44 4.15
CA LEU A 38 -9.72 8.45 3.11
C LEU A 38 -10.38 8.02 1.79
N LEU A 39 -10.17 6.76 1.38
CA LEU A 39 -10.72 6.21 0.14
C LEU A 39 -12.25 6.15 0.17
N VAL A 40 -12.88 5.88 1.31
CA VAL A 40 -14.34 5.97 1.43
C VAL A 40 -14.81 7.41 1.28
N GLY A 41 -14.13 8.36 1.95
CA GLY A 41 -14.46 9.79 1.82
C GLY A 41 -14.32 10.32 0.39
N PHE A 42 -13.24 9.94 -0.31
CA PHE A 42 -13.04 10.31 -1.71
C PHE A 42 -14.03 9.59 -2.64
N ALA A 43 -14.32 8.31 -2.40
CA ALA A 43 -15.35 7.60 -3.14
C ALA A 43 -16.75 8.21 -2.95
N GLN A 44 -17.04 8.82 -1.80
CA GLN A 44 -18.32 9.51 -1.56
C GLN A 44 -18.52 10.69 -2.51
N VAL A 45 -17.46 11.44 -2.78
CA VAL A 45 -17.50 12.74 -3.49
C VAL A 45 -16.94 12.73 -4.91
N ALA A 46 -16.37 11.61 -5.38
CA ALA A 46 -15.83 11.50 -6.74
C ALA A 46 -16.92 11.65 -7.81
N ASP A 47 -16.71 12.50 -8.81
CA ASP A 47 -17.69 12.73 -9.88
C ASP A 47 -17.70 11.57 -10.88
N SER A 48 -16.52 11.07 -11.24
CA SER A 48 -16.33 9.96 -12.16
C SER A 48 -16.59 8.60 -11.50
N GLN A 49 -17.42 7.78 -12.14
CA GLN A 49 -17.68 6.41 -11.73
C GLN A 49 -16.39 5.56 -11.74
N GLN A 50 -15.52 5.73 -12.75
CA GLN A 50 -14.24 5.01 -12.85
C GLN A 50 -13.35 5.28 -11.62
N ILE A 51 -13.29 6.55 -11.19
CA ILE A 51 -12.47 6.98 -10.06
C ILE A 51 -13.08 6.53 -8.73
N ARG A 52 -14.41 6.61 -8.61
CA ARG A 52 -15.16 6.06 -7.47
C ARG A 52 -14.87 4.57 -7.28
N ASP A 53 -14.96 3.79 -8.36
CA ASP A 53 -14.71 2.35 -8.33
C ASP A 53 -13.24 2.02 -7.99
N TYR A 54 -12.31 2.80 -8.53
CA TYR A 54 -10.89 2.72 -8.17
C TYR A 54 -10.69 2.90 -6.65
N PHE A 55 -11.29 3.94 -6.04
CA PHE A 55 -11.19 4.17 -4.61
C PHE A 55 -11.83 3.06 -3.76
N LEU A 56 -13.03 2.59 -4.14
CA LEU A 56 -13.70 1.49 -3.44
C LEU A 56 -12.90 0.18 -3.50
N ARG A 57 -12.27 -0.10 -4.65
CA ARG A 57 -11.33 -1.23 -4.79
C ARG A 57 -10.13 -1.07 -3.87
N GLY A 58 -9.53 0.13 -3.81
CA GLY A 58 -8.43 0.44 -2.90
C GLY A 58 -8.80 0.21 -1.43
N LYS A 59 -10.01 0.62 -1.00
CA LYS A 59 -10.52 0.35 0.36
C LYS A 59 -10.53 -1.16 0.65
N ASN A 60 -11.04 -1.95 -0.29
CA ASN A 60 -11.11 -3.41 -0.14
C ASN A 60 -9.72 -4.06 -0.06
N ILE A 61 -8.74 -3.56 -0.83
CA ILE A 61 -7.34 -3.98 -0.74
C ILE A 61 -6.81 -3.70 0.68
N ASN A 62 -6.94 -2.47 1.19
CA ASN A 62 -6.45 -2.12 2.53
C ASN A 62 -7.09 -2.98 3.63
N HIS A 63 -8.40 -3.27 3.54
CA HIS A 63 -9.06 -4.17 4.48
C HIS A 63 -8.51 -5.59 4.42
N LYS A 64 -8.23 -6.12 3.22
CA LYS A 64 -7.62 -7.44 3.05
C LYS A 64 -6.21 -7.48 3.64
N GLN A 65 -5.38 -6.49 3.33
CA GLN A 65 -4.03 -6.38 3.88
C GLN A 65 -4.04 -6.29 5.41
N ASN A 66 -4.99 -5.55 6.00
CA ASN A 66 -5.17 -5.52 7.45
C ASN A 66 -5.48 -6.90 8.02
N ARG A 67 -6.37 -7.68 7.40
CA ARG A 67 -6.64 -9.06 7.87
C ARG A 67 -5.39 -9.93 7.84
N ASP A 68 -4.58 -9.83 6.79
CA ASP A 68 -3.32 -10.59 6.67
C ASP A 68 -2.36 -10.22 7.81
N LEU A 69 -2.21 -8.93 8.11
CA LEU A 69 -1.35 -8.44 9.20
C LEU A 69 -1.88 -8.76 10.60
N LEU A 70 -3.20 -8.65 10.83
CA LEU A 70 -3.81 -9.01 12.10
C LEU A 70 -3.65 -10.51 12.39
N ASN A 71 -3.77 -11.36 11.37
CA ASN A 71 -3.52 -12.79 11.50
C ASN A 71 -2.07 -13.10 11.94
N VAL A 72 -1.10 -12.28 11.57
CA VAL A 72 0.28 -12.43 12.07
C VAL A 72 0.36 -12.17 13.57
N LEU A 73 -0.30 -11.12 14.07
CA LEU A 73 -0.33 -10.79 15.51
C LEU A 73 -1.10 -11.85 16.31
N SER A 74 -2.26 -12.29 15.80
CA SER A 74 -3.10 -13.29 16.47
C SER A 74 -2.41 -14.64 16.63
N LYS A 75 -1.55 -15.04 15.69
CA LYS A 75 -0.74 -16.27 15.80
C LYS A 75 0.34 -16.23 16.89
N GLU A 76 0.61 -15.06 17.44
CA GLU A 76 1.63 -14.82 18.46
C GLU A 76 0.98 -14.32 19.77
N ASP A 77 -0.34 -14.53 19.92
CA ASP A 77 -1.16 -14.08 21.05
C ASP A 77 -1.03 -12.58 21.36
N LEU A 78 -0.73 -11.76 20.33
CA LEU A 78 -0.64 -10.31 20.46
C LEU A 78 -1.97 -9.61 20.19
N PRO A 79 -2.26 -8.48 20.87
CA PRO A 79 -3.46 -7.70 20.64
C PRO A 79 -3.59 -7.27 19.17
N ALA A 80 -4.73 -7.58 18.57
CA ALA A 80 -5.00 -7.36 17.15
C ALA A 80 -6.09 -6.28 16.96
N THR A 81 -5.99 -5.16 17.68
CA THR A 81 -6.98 -4.08 17.61
C THR A 81 -6.36 -2.76 17.20
N ILE A 82 -6.99 -2.11 16.23
CA ILE A 82 -6.72 -0.72 15.86
C ILE A 82 -7.85 0.09 16.48
N PRO A 83 -7.58 1.04 17.37
CA PRO A 83 -8.63 1.88 17.92
C PRO A 83 -9.33 2.63 16.77
N PRO A 84 -10.68 2.64 16.72
CA PRO A 84 -11.41 3.41 15.73
C PRO A 84 -11.25 4.90 16.05
N GLN A 85 -10.34 5.57 15.35
CA GLN A 85 -10.02 6.99 15.59
C GLN A 85 -10.50 7.90 14.46
N TYR A 86 -10.89 7.32 13.33
CA TYR A 86 -11.16 8.08 12.11
C TYR A 86 -12.64 7.93 11.75
N THR A 87 -13.31 9.07 11.60
CA THR A 87 -14.71 9.15 11.20
C THR A 87 -14.81 9.77 9.82
N ILE A 88 -15.79 9.29 9.05
CA ILE A 88 -16.13 9.84 7.74
C ILE A 88 -17.34 10.74 7.96
N THR A 89 -17.29 11.97 7.44
CA THR A 89 -18.43 12.88 7.51
C THR A 89 -19.47 12.55 6.44
N THR A 90 -20.69 13.06 6.59
CA THR A 90 -21.78 12.87 5.63
C THR A 90 -21.72 13.84 4.43
N SER A 91 -20.64 14.63 4.29
CA SER A 91 -20.53 15.65 3.25
C SER A 91 -20.41 15.02 1.86
N THR A 92 -21.35 15.34 0.97
CA THR A 92 -21.28 14.93 -0.45
C THR A 92 -20.64 16.01 -1.34
N VAL A 93 -20.26 17.15 -0.77
CA VAL A 93 -19.57 18.22 -1.49
C VAL A 93 -18.08 17.88 -1.55
N SER A 94 -17.54 17.76 -2.77
CA SER A 94 -16.13 17.46 -2.96
C SER A 94 -15.25 18.66 -2.60
N PRO A 95 -14.22 18.48 -1.75
CA PRO A 95 -13.23 19.53 -1.48
C PRO A 95 -12.17 19.66 -2.60
N PHE A 96 -12.05 18.65 -3.48
CA PHE A 96 -10.99 18.56 -4.49
C PHE A 96 -11.52 18.01 -5.81
N SER A 97 -10.81 18.27 -6.91
CA SER A 97 -11.14 17.64 -8.20
C SER A 97 -10.77 16.16 -8.21
N ASP A 98 -11.45 15.40 -9.06
CA ASP A 98 -11.11 14.00 -9.36
C ASP A 98 -9.64 13.82 -9.75
N LYS A 99 -9.07 14.75 -10.54
CA LYS A 99 -7.64 14.77 -10.90
C LYS A 99 -6.75 14.80 -9.66
N LEU A 100 -7.02 15.72 -8.72
CA LEU A 100 -6.20 15.89 -7.53
C LEU A 100 -6.36 14.71 -6.56
N MET A 101 -7.59 14.22 -6.37
CA MET A 101 -7.85 13.06 -5.52
C MET A 101 -7.16 11.79 -6.05
N LEU A 102 -7.25 11.53 -7.36
CA LEU A 102 -6.62 10.39 -7.99
C LEU A 102 -5.08 10.48 -7.91
N PHE A 103 -4.51 11.65 -8.21
CA PHE A 103 -3.08 11.90 -8.06
C PHE A 103 -2.60 11.61 -6.64
N PHE A 104 -3.33 12.12 -5.63
CA PHE A 104 -2.98 11.94 -4.23
C PHE A 104 -3.03 10.48 -3.79
N VAL A 105 -4.10 9.76 -4.13
CA VAL A 105 -4.26 8.33 -3.80
C VAL A 105 -3.21 7.47 -4.51
N THR A 106 -2.91 7.77 -5.77
CA THR A 106 -1.89 7.04 -6.53
C THR A 106 -0.51 7.26 -5.93
N SER A 107 -0.17 8.49 -5.60
CA SER A 107 1.10 8.84 -4.92
C SER A 107 1.22 8.18 -3.54
N LEU A 108 0.16 8.19 -2.74
CA LEU A 108 0.11 7.47 -1.47
C LEU A 108 0.28 5.96 -1.65
N SER A 109 -0.17 5.39 -2.76
CA SER A 109 0.00 3.96 -3.07
C SER A 109 1.45 3.64 -3.39
N SER A 110 2.11 4.44 -4.22
CA SER A 110 3.56 4.30 -4.48
C SER A 110 4.39 4.47 -3.21
N ALA A 111 4.08 5.47 -2.38
CA ALA A 111 4.74 5.65 -1.08
C ALA A 111 4.50 4.45 -0.13
N LYS A 112 3.31 3.85 -0.19
CA LYS A 112 2.99 2.66 0.60
C LYS A 112 3.75 1.42 0.12
N ALA A 113 3.93 1.24 -1.20
CA ALA A 113 4.78 0.18 -1.73
C ALA A 113 6.22 0.33 -1.21
N ARG A 114 6.78 1.55 -1.21
CA ARG A 114 8.10 1.82 -0.58
C ARG A 114 8.13 1.41 0.89
N ASN A 115 7.09 1.76 1.65
CA ASN A 115 6.99 1.39 3.06
C ASN A 115 6.95 -0.12 3.30
N PHE A 116 6.29 -0.92 2.45
CA PHE A 116 6.38 -2.37 2.54
C PHE A 116 7.79 -2.90 2.24
N GLY A 117 8.50 -2.29 1.28
CA GLY A 117 9.93 -2.57 1.05
C GLY A 117 10.78 -2.31 2.31
N ASP A 118 10.55 -1.18 2.98
CA ASP A 118 11.21 -0.87 4.27
C ASP A 118 10.85 -1.92 5.33
N SER A 119 9.58 -2.33 5.43
CA SER A 119 9.15 -3.37 6.38
C SER A 119 9.81 -4.73 6.11
N ILE A 120 10.05 -5.10 4.84
CA ILE A 120 10.84 -6.30 4.48
C ILE A 120 12.27 -6.17 5.00
N ALA A 121 12.91 -5.03 4.76
CA ALA A 121 14.32 -4.80 5.09
C ALA A 121 14.60 -4.88 6.60
N VAL A 122 13.64 -4.44 7.43
CA VAL A 122 13.79 -4.41 8.90
C VAL A 122 13.18 -5.61 9.62
N SER A 123 12.49 -6.51 8.90
CA SER A 123 11.83 -7.69 9.47
C SER A 123 12.54 -8.98 9.02
N PRO A 124 13.53 -9.46 9.79
CA PRO A 124 14.36 -10.60 9.37
C PRO A 124 13.60 -11.93 9.28
N ARG A 125 12.40 -12.05 9.85
CA ARG A 125 11.63 -13.31 9.78
C ARG A 125 11.06 -13.53 8.37
N HIS A 126 11.42 -14.65 7.72
CA HIS A 126 11.08 -14.88 6.31
C HIS A 126 9.57 -14.92 6.01
N ASP A 127 8.70 -15.35 6.93
CA ASP A 127 7.25 -15.32 6.72
C ASP A 127 6.71 -13.89 6.61
N LEU A 128 7.30 -12.95 7.35
CA LEU A 128 6.99 -11.53 7.27
C LEU A 128 7.46 -10.97 5.93
N SER A 129 8.67 -11.32 5.49
CA SER A 129 9.18 -10.90 4.18
C SER A 129 8.25 -11.36 3.04
N VAL A 130 7.78 -12.61 3.08
CA VAL A 130 6.81 -13.13 2.11
C VAL A 130 5.48 -12.39 2.19
N THR A 131 4.98 -12.15 3.41
CA THR A 131 3.74 -11.39 3.61
C THR A 131 3.87 -10.00 3.02
N TYR A 132 4.89 -9.23 3.40
CA TYR A 132 5.10 -7.88 2.90
C TYR A 132 5.40 -7.83 1.39
N ALA A 133 6.08 -8.82 0.81
CA ALA A 133 6.30 -8.88 -0.64
C ALA A 133 4.98 -9.04 -1.42
N LYS A 134 4.05 -9.85 -0.91
CA LYS A 134 2.68 -9.93 -1.46
C LYS A 134 1.95 -8.59 -1.33
N LEU A 135 2.00 -7.94 -0.16
CA LEU A 135 1.34 -6.63 0.04
C LEU A 135 1.96 -5.53 -0.84
N PHE A 136 3.29 -5.56 -1.02
CA PHE A 136 4.04 -4.71 -1.93
C PHE A 136 3.52 -4.85 -3.36
N ALA A 137 3.45 -6.07 -3.89
CA ALA A 137 3.00 -6.33 -5.26
C ALA A 137 1.55 -5.89 -5.48
N GLU A 138 0.64 -6.25 -4.55
CA GLU A 138 -0.77 -5.81 -4.61
C GLU A 138 -0.90 -4.28 -4.62
N THR A 139 -0.05 -3.58 -3.85
CA THR A 139 -0.07 -2.12 -3.75
C THR A 139 0.58 -1.44 -4.96
N GLY A 140 1.64 -2.02 -5.50
CA GLY A 140 2.32 -1.56 -6.72
C GLY A 140 1.37 -1.62 -7.91
N ASN A 141 0.69 -2.75 -8.12
CA ASN A 141 -0.30 -2.89 -9.18
C ASN A 141 -1.45 -1.88 -9.03
N TYR A 142 -1.94 -1.66 -7.79
CA TYR A 142 -2.96 -0.64 -7.55
C TYR A 142 -2.47 0.77 -7.88
N ALA A 143 -1.21 1.10 -7.60
CA ALA A 143 -0.63 2.39 -7.97
C ALA A 143 -0.48 2.54 -9.49
N GLU A 144 -0.04 1.49 -10.17
CA GLU A 144 0.06 1.45 -11.64
C GLU A 144 -1.30 1.70 -12.29
N ASP A 145 -2.36 1.03 -11.82
CA ASP A 145 -3.73 1.25 -12.32
C ASP A 145 -4.18 2.71 -12.16
N GLY A 146 -3.84 3.36 -11.04
CA GLY A 146 -4.10 4.77 -10.84
C GLY A 146 -3.34 5.65 -11.83
N GLY A 147 -2.10 5.29 -12.15
CA GLY A 147 -1.30 5.90 -13.22
C GLY A 147 -1.96 5.75 -14.59
N ASN A 148 -2.44 4.55 -14.92
CA ASN A 148 -3.14 4.29 -16.18
C ASN A 148 -4.41 5.14 -16.31
N ILE A 149 -5.23 5.25 -15.25
CA ILE A 149 -6.40 6.14 -15.26
C ILE A 149 -5.98 7.61 -15.48
N MET A 150 -4.88 8.06 -14.86
CA MET A 150 -4.38 9.42 -15.08
C MET A 150 -3.90 9.63 -16.52
N ILE A 151 -3.28 8.63 -17.15
CA ILE A 151 -2.88 8.68 -18.57
C ILE A 151 -4.12 8.75 -19.47
N GLU A 152 -5.11 7.88 -19.24
CA GLU A 152 -6.37 7.85 -20.00
C GLU A 152 -7.11 9.20 -19.97
N ASN A 153 -7.06 9.90 -18.84
CA ASN A 153 -7.69 11.21 -18.67
C ASN A 153 -6.79 12.40 -19.08
N GLY A 154 -5.57 12.15 -19.58
CA GLY A 154 -4.62 13.20 -19.94
C GLY A 154 -4.14 14.04 -18.75
N TRP A 155 -4.11 13.44 -17.55
CA TRP A 155 -3.75 14.11 -16.30
C TRP A 155 -2.31 13.85 -15.85
N MET A 156 -1.67 12.81 -16.40
CA MET A 156 -0.30 12.43 -16.06
C MET A 156 0.70 13.33 -16.81
N GLU A 157 1.60 13.96 -16.06
CA GLU A 157 2.71 14.71 -16.66
C GLU A 157 3.72 13.76 -17.30
N GLN A 158 4.29 14.14 -18.43
CA GLN A 158 5.38 13.40 -19.07
C GLN A 158 6.73 13.89 -18.50
N PRO A 159 7.41 13.10 -17.66
CA PRO A 159 8.74 13.48 -17.17
C PRO A 159 9.77 13.49 -18.32
N PRO A 160 10.88 14.23 -18.18
CA PRO A 160 11.93 14.23 -19.19
C PRO A 160 12.50 12.82 -19.39
N HIS A 161 12.54 12.37 -20.65
CA HIS A 161 13.12 11.08 -21.00
C HIS A 161 14.63 11.18 -21.19
N ALA A 162 15.36 10.14 -20.79
CA ALA A 162 16.74 9.99 -21.23
C ALA A 162 16.77 9.88 -22.77
N PRO A 163 17.71 10.56 -23.45
CA PRO A 163 17.84 10.47 -24.90
C PRO A 163 18.16 9.04 -25.33
N ASP A 164 17.43 8.52 -26.32
CA ASP A 164 17.68 7.22 -26.92
C ASP A 164 18.97 7.27 -27.76
N ARG A 165 20.09 6.85 -27.16
CA ARG A 165 21.41 6.88 -27.79
C ARG A 165 21.49 6.00 -29.04
N HIS A 166 20.72 4.91 -29.09
CA HIS A 166 20.68 4.02 -30.24
C HIS A 166 19.98 4.70 -31.41
N LYS A 167 18.79 5.29 -31.20
CA LYS A 167 18.10 6.06 -32.26
C LYS A 167 18.92 7.25 -32.75
N LEU A 168 19.69 7.90 -31.88
CA LEU A 168 20.55 9.02 -32.26
C LEU A 168 21.78 8.58 -33.07
N ALA A 169 22.30 7.37 -32.83
CA ALA A 169 23.46 6.82 -33.55
C ALA A 169 23.11 6.28 -34.95
N VAL A 170 21.85 5.89 -35.17
CA VAL A 170 21.35 5.32 -36.44
C VAL A 170 20.75 6.41 -37.36
N LYS A 171 21.17 7.68 -37.22
CA LYS A 171 20.80 8.72 -38.20
C LYS A 171 21.34 8.33 -39.59
N THR A 172 20.41 8.06 -40.52
CA THR A 172 20.65 8.04 -41.97
C THR A 172 20.25 9.38 -42.55
#